data_AF-A0A7J9H2J4-F1
#
_entry.id   AF-A0A7J9H2J4-F1
#
_cell.length_a   1.000
_cell.length_b   1.000
_cell.length_c   1.000
_cell.angle_alpha   90.00
_cell.angle_beta   90.00
_cell.angle_gamma   90.00
#
_symmetry.space_group_name_H-M   'P 1'
#
loop_
_entity.id
_entity.type
_entity.pdbx_description
1 polymer ?
#
loop_
_entity_poly.entity_id
_entity_poly.type
_entity_poly.pdbx_seq_one_letter_code
_entity_poly.pdbx_strand_id
1 'polypeptide(L)'
;NLVFADDTLIKTQCHNAEDPKACIQCVKSDPQSQSADKVGIAAIKEFSDAKTNLTTAMDRLKNKDYDQTNFLVNHALQKEFDCKNKVGVLQYTLPTTVLNDMTNYEKHSEAAMRIIDRFL
;
A
#
# COMPACT_ATOMS: atom_id res chain seq x y z
N ASN A 1 12.73 -2.76 -24.92
CA ASN A 1 12.79 -1.40 -24.35
C ASN A 1 12.49 -1.48 -22.86
N LEU A 2 13.51 -1.68 -22.03
CA LEU A 2 13.38 -1.63 -20.58
C LEU A 2 13.37 -0.15 -20.20
N VAL A 3 12.20 0.37 -19.83
CA VAL A 3 12.07 1.71 -19.27
C VAL A 3 12.51 1.60 -17.82
N PHE A 4 13.72 2.07 -17.51
CA PHE A 4 14.15 2.26 -16.13
C PHE A 4 13.18 3.23 -15.44
N ALA A 5 12.93 3.05 -14.15
CA ALA A 5 12.24 4.08 -13.37
C ALA A 5 13.13 5.33 -13.29
N ASP A 6 13.04 6.21 -14.28
CA ASP A 6 13.69 7.51 -14.23
C ASP A 6 13.11 8.30 -13.06
N ASP A 7 13.95 9.09 -12.38
CA ASP A 7 13.61 9.87 -11.19
C ASP A 7 12.38 10.78 -11.45
N THR A 8 12.19 11.20 -12.71
CA THR A 8 11.01 11.94 -13.20
C THR A 8 9.72 11.13 -13.08
N LEU A 9 9.73 9.85 -13.45
CA LEU A 9 8.58 8.96 -13.37
C LEU A 9 8.21 8.70 -11.91
N ILE A 10 9.19 8.44 -11.05
CA ILE A 10 8.99 8.25 -9.61
C ILE A 10 8.35 9.48 -8.99
N LYS A 11 8.90 10.68 -9.24
CA LYS A 11 8.32 11.94 -8.75
C LYS A 11 6.89 12.15 -9.24
N THR A 12 6.62 11.85 -10.51
CA THR A 12 5.28 11.99 -11.10
C THR A 12 4.28 11.04 -10.43
N GLN A 13 4.66 9.77 -10.21
CA GLN A 13 3.76 8.80 -9.57
C GLN A 13 3.52 9.13 -8.09
N CYS A 14 4.56 9.51 -7.35
CA CYS A 14 4.45 9.82 -5.92
C CYS A 14 3.87 11.21 -5.60
N HIS A 15 3.69 12.11 -6.60
CA HIS A 15 3.25 13.48 -6.35
C HIS A 15 1.93 13.58 -5.55
N ASN A 16 1.00 12.66 -5.82
CA ASN A 16 -0.31 12.59 -5.16
C ASN A 16 -0.42 11.41 -4.17
N ALA A 17 0.71 10.91 -3.67
CA ALA A 17 0.70 9.93 -2.58
C ALA A 17 0.24 10.58 -1.27
N GLU A 18 -0.23 9.77 -0.33
CA GLU A 18 -0.64 10.27 1.00
C GLU A 18 0.55 10.88 1.75
N ASP A 19 1.74 10.31 1.58
CA ASP A 19 3.01 10.90 1.96
C ASP A 19 3.99 10.80 0.77
N PRO A 20 4.14 11.88 -0.03
CA PRO A 20 5.02 11.88 -1.19
C PRO A 20 6.49 11.58 -0.87
N LYS A 21 6.98 11.99 0.32
CA LYS A 21 8.36 11.75 0.72
C LYS A 21 8.56 10.27 1.07
N ALA A 22 7.65 9.69 1.84
CA ALA A 22 7.68 8.27 2.16
C ALA A 22 7.52 7.41 0.90
N CYS A 23 6.65 7.81 -0.04
CA CYS A 23 6.50 7.13 -1.34
C CYS A 23 7.82 7.10 -2.12
N ILE A 24 8.48 8.25 -2.30
CA ILE A 24 9.76 8.30 -3.02
C ILE A 24 10.82 7.45 -2.32
N GLN A 25 10.87 7.48 -0.98
CA GLN A 25 11.80 6.65 -0.21
C GLN A 25 11.50 5.16 -0.38
N CYS A 26 10.23 4.73 -0.29
CA CYS A 26 9.82 3.35 -0.53
C CYS A 26 10.21 2.88 -1.93
N VAL A 27 9.92 3.67 -2.97
CA VAL A 27 10.30 3.33 -4.35
C VAL A 27 11.82 3.21 -4.45
N LYS A 28 12.59 4.19 -3.99
CA LYS A 28 14.06 4.16 -4.07
C LYS A 28 14.71 3.05 -3.24
N SER A 29 14.07 2.62 -2.16
CA SER A 29 14.54 1.51 -1.31
C SER A 29 14.21 0.13 -1.88
N ASP A 30 13.24 0.02 -2.78
CA ASP A 30 12.92 -1.24 -3.46
C ASP A 30 13.91 -1.49 -4.62
N PRO A 31 14.75 -2.53 -4.57
CA PRO A 31 15.69 -2.84 -5.65
C PRO A 31 15.00 -3.12 -6.99
N GLN A 32 13.75 -3.60 -6.97
CA GLN A 32 12.97 -3.89 -8.18
C GLN A 32 12.44 -2.61 -8.84
N SER A 33 12.39 -1.49 -8.12
CA SER A 33 11.95 -0.21 -8.68
C SER A 33 12.80 0.24 -9.86
N GLN A 34 14.11 -0.08 -9.86
CA GLN A 34 15.04 0.38 -10.90
C GLN A 34 14.67 -0.13 -12.30
N SER A 35 14.05 -1.30 -12.38
CA SER A 35 13.53 -1.91 -13.60
C SER A 35 12.00 -1.92 -13.67
N ALA A 36 11.31 -1.28 -12.71
CA ALA A 36 9.87 -1.23 -12.67
C ALA A 36 9.32 -0.26 -13.72
N ASP A 37 8.30 -0.71 -14.44
CA ASP A 37 7.50 0.16 -15.28
C ASP A 37 6.56 1.04 -14.43
N LYS A 38 5.72 1.82 -15.12
CA LYS A 38 4.72 2.67 -14.46
C LYS A 38 3.80 1.90 -13.50
N VAL A 39 3.47 0.64 -13.81
CA VAL A 39 2.56 -0.16 -12.99
C VAL A 39 3.28 -0.71 -11.78
N GLY A 40 4.53 -1.17 -11.92
CA GLY A 40 5.37 -1.55 -10.79
C GLY A 40 5.57 -0.38 -9.81
N ILE A 41 5.84 0.82 -10.31
CA ILE A 41 5.96 2.02 -9.45
C ILE A 41 4.62 2.36 -8.79
N ALA A 42 3.50 2.23 -9.52
CA ALA A 42 2.17 2.45 -8.94
C ALA A 42 1.85 1.44 -7.83
N ALA A 43 2.23 0.18 -7.99
CA ALA A 43 2.08 -0.84 -6.94
C ALA A 43 2.88 -0.48 -5.69
N ILE A 44 4.15 -0.07 -5.85
CA ILE A 44 4.99 0.35 -4.72
C ILE A 44 4.40 1.58 -4.03
N LYS A 45 3.82 2.52 -4.78
CA LYS A 45 3.08 3.67 -4.22
C LYS A 45 1.90 3.21 -3.35
N GLU A 46 1.04 2.31 -3.85
CA GLU A 46 -0.12 1.85 -3.07
C GLU A 46 0.33 1.17 -1.76
N PHE A 47 1.41 0.38 -1.78
CA PHE A 47 1.99 -0.19 -0.56
C PHE A 47 2.51 0.87 0.41
N SER A 48 3.10 1.95 -0.10
CA SER A 48 3.56 3.07 0.72
C SER A 48 2.38 3.79 1.38
N ASP A 49 1.31 4.07 0.63
CA ASP A 49 0.09 4.68 1.16
C ASP A 49 -0.57 3.77 2.23
N ALA A 50 -0.67 2.46 1.97
CA ALA A 50 -1.18 1.50 2.95
C ALA A 50 -0.39 1.52 4.27
N LYS A 51 0.94 1.59 4.18
CA LYS A 51 1.83 1.67 5.35
C LYS A 51 1.63 2.97 6.13
N THR A 52 1.46 4.09 5.44
CA THR A 52 1.18 5.40 6.05
C THR A 52 -0.15 5.39 6.78
N ASN A 53 -1.20 4.86 6.15
CA ASN A 53 -2.52 4.68 6.78
C ASN A 53 -2.42 3.81 8.04
N LEU A 54 -1.74 2.67 8.00
CA LEU A 54 -1.60 1.78 9.16
C LEU A 54 -0.78 2.41 10.30
N THR A 55 0.29 3.13 9.97
CA THR A 55 1.09 3.84 10.97
C THR A 55 0.22 4.90 11.67
N THR A 56 -0.55 5.64 10.89
CA THR A 56 -1.50 6.64 11.43
C THR A 56 -2.61 5.96 12.24
N ALA A 57 -3.12 4.81 11.80
CA ALA A 57 -4.13 4.05 12.52
C ALA A 57 -3.62 3.60 13.90
N MET A 58 -2.36 3.16 14.01
CA MET A 58 -1.76 2.81 15.30
C MET A 58 -1.72 4.02 16.25
N ASP A 59 -1.42 5.22 15.74
CA ASP A 59 -1.42 6.43 16.55
C ASP A 59 -2.83 6.86 16.97
N ARG A 60 -3.84 6.71 16.08
CA ARG A 60 -5.25 6.94 16.42
C ARG A 60 -5.75 5.92 17.46
N LEU A 61 -5.35 4.67 17.35
CA LEU A 61 -5.69 3.61 18.30
C LEU A 61 -5.16 3.91 19.70
N LYS A 62 -3.90 4.36 19.83
CA LYS A 62 -3.32 4.80 21.12
C LYS A 62 -4.13 5.93 21.74
N ASN A 63 -4.69 6.81 20.90
CA ASN A 63 -5.54 7.92 21.32
C ASN A 63 -7.02 7.54 21.49
N LYS A 64 -7.37 6.25 21.33
CA LYS A 64 -8.73 5.72 21.42
C LYS A 64 -9.71 6.35 20.41
N ASP A 65 -9.18 6.89 19.32
CA ASP A 65 -9.97 7.39 18.20
C ASP A 65 -10.32 6.21 17.29
N TYR A 66 -11.27 5.41 17.74
CA TYR A 66 -11.62 4.12 17.14
C TYR A 66 -12.27 4.29 15.76
N ASP A 67 -13.10 5.33 15.57
CA ASP A 67 -13.71 5.65 14.28
C ASP A 67 -12.63 5.90 13.23
N GLN A 68 -11.69 6.80 13.52
CA GLN A 68 -10.60 7.12 12.60
C GLN A 68 -9.64 5.95 12.43
N THR A 69 -9.41 5.16 13.49
CA THR A 69 -8.59 3.94 13.41
C THR A 69 -9.21 2.97 12.39
N ASN A 70 -10.51 2.71 12.50
CA ASN A 70 -11.21 1.78 11.60
C ASN A 70 -11.20 2.28 10.15
N PHE A 71 -11.48 3.57 9.95
CA PHE A 71 -11.40 4.21 8.64
C PHE A 71 -10.02 4.01 7.99
N LEU A 72 -8.93 4.23 8.75
CA LEU A 72 -7.57 4.12 8.23
C LEU A 72 -7.17 2.67 7.93
N VAL A 73 -7.58 1.69 8.75
CA VAL A 73 -7.33 0.26 8.46
C VAL A 73 -8.07 -0.16 7.19
N ASN A 74 -9.34 0.23 7.04
CA ASN A 74 -10.12 -0.03 5.83
C ASN A 74 -9.50 0.64 4.59
N HIS A 75 -9.05 1.89 4.71
CA HIS A 75 -8.42 2.61 3.61
C HIS A 75 -7.09 1.97 3.19
N ALA A 76 -6.28 1.49 4.14
CA ALA A 76 -5.07 0.73 3.85
C ALA A 76 -5.38 -0.57 3.09
N LEU A 77 -6.44 -1.29 3.49
CA LEU A 77 -6.89 -2.51 2.81
C LEU A 77 -7.34 -2.23 1.37
N GLN A 78 -8.02 -1.09 1.12
CA GLN A 78 -8.40 -0.68 -0.23
C GLN A 78 -7.19 -0.49 -1.16
N LYS A 79 -6.06 0.00 -0.64
CA LYS A 79 -4.81 0.15 -1.42
C LYS A 79 -4.27 -1.21 -1.90
N GLU A 80 -4.40 -2.25 -1.09
CA GLU A 80 -4.02 -3.61 -1.48
C GLU A 80 -4.94 -4.15 -2.59
N PHE A 81 -6.26 -3.95 -2.49
CA PHE A 81 -7.19 -4.30 -3.56
C PHE A 81 -6.90 -3.54 -4.88
N ASP A 82 -6.60 -2.25 -4.80
CA ASP A 82 -6.23 -1.44 -5.97
C ASP A 82 -4.94 -1.95 -6.63
N CYS A 83 -3.95 -2.36 -5.82
CA CYS A 83 -2.74 -3.00 -6.30
C CYS A 83 -3.06 -4.32 -7.02
N LYS A 84 -3.84 -5.20 -6.37
CA LYS A 84 -4.24 -6.51 -6.92
C LYS A 84 -4.95 -6.38 -8.26
N ASN A 85 -5.85 -5.40 -8.39
CA ASN A 85 -6.55 -5.09 -9.64
C ASN A 85 -5.57 -4.63 -10.74
N LYS A 86 -4.64 -3.72 -10.44
CA LYS A 86 -3.63 -3.23 -11.40
C LYS A 86 -2.73 -4.36 -11.90
N VAL A 87 -2.30 -5.24 -11.00
CA VAL A 87 -1.46 -6.40 -11.32
C VAL A 87 -2.24 -7.43 -12.16
N GLY A 88 -3.51 -7.67 -11.82
CA GLY A 88 -4.39 -8.59 -12.56
C GLY A 88 -4.66 -8.14 -14.00
N VAL A 89 -4.85 -6.84 -14.24
CA VAL A 89 -5.04 -6.27 -15.59
C VAL A 89 -3.83 -6.55 -16.50
N LEU A 90 -2.62 -6.61 -15.94
CA LEU A 90 -1.40 -6.92 -16.69
C LEU A 90 -1.16 -8.42 -16.92
N GLN A 91 -2.05 -9.30 -16.42
CA GLN A 91 -1.84 -10.76 -16.40
C GLN A 91 -0.53 -11.16 -15.71
N TYR A 92 0.00 -10.31 -14.82
CA TYR A 92 1.20 -10.61 -14.09
C TYR A 92 0.90 -11.68 -13.04
N THR A 93 1.59 -12.81 -13.12
CA THR A 93 1.45 -13.88 -12.13
C THR A 93 2.32 -13.55 -10.92
N LEU A 94 1.68 -13.20 -9.81
CA LEU A 94 2.38 -12.99 -8.55
C LEU A 94 2.95 -14.32 -8.03
N PRO A 95 4.16 -14.31 -7.42
CA PRO A 95 4.65 -15.45 -6.68
C PRO A 95 3.66 -15.89 -5.60
N THR A 96 3.52 -17.20 -5.37
CA THR A 96 2.61 -17.75 -4.35
C THR A 96 2.87 -17.19 -2.96
N THR A 97 4.13 -16.89 -2.63
CA THR A 97 4.51 -16.24 -1.37
C THR A 97 3.85 -14.87 -1.23
N VAL A 98 3.89 -14.04 -2.28
CA VAL A 98 3.25 -12.71 -2.29
C VAL A 98 1.73 -12.83 -2.18
N LEU A 99 1.12 -13.78 -2.89
CA LEU A 99 -0.33 -14.03 -2.76
C LEU A 99 -0.75 -14.44 -1.35
N ASN A 100 0.08 -15.24 -0.68
CA ASN A 100 -0.14 -15.63 0.71
C ASN A 100 0.00 -14.43 1.65
N ASP A 101 1.00 -13.58 1.44
CA ASP A 101 1.20 -12.36 2.23
C ASP A 101 0.03 -11.39 2.08
N MET A 102 -0.49 -11.21 0.86
CA MET A 102 -1.70 -10.42 0.59
C MET A 102 -2.93 -11.01 1.29
N THR A 103 -3.14 -12.32 1.18
CA THR A 103 -4.26 -13.01 1.86
C THR A 103 -4.17 -12.88 3.39
N ASN A 104 -2.95 -12.96 3.94
CA ASN A 104 -2.73 -12.76 5.37
C ASN A 104 -3.01 -11.30 5.75
N TYR A 105 -2.56 -10.35 4.93
CA TYR A 105 -2.81 -8.93 5.14
C TYR A 105 -4.31 -8.60 5.18
N GLU A 106 -5.10 -9.12 4.23
CA GLU A 106 -6.56 -8.99 4.20
C GLU A 106 -7.18 -9.52 5.52
N LYS A 107 -6.86 -10.77 5.90
CA LYS A 107 -7.39 -11.40 7.12
C LYS A 107 -7.06 -10.64 8.39
N HIS A 108 -5.81 -10.16 8.53
CA HIS A 108 -5.41 -9.39 9.70
C HIS A 108 -6.11 -8.03 9.75
N SER A 109 -6.28 -7.38 8.59
CA SER A 109 -6.96 -6.09 8.50
C SER A 109 -8.44 -6.23 8.88
N GLU A 110 -9.13 -7.24 8.36
CA GLU A 110 -10.52 -7.54 8.77
C GLU A 110 -10.64 -7.87 10.26
N ALA A 111 -9.72 -8.66 10.80
CA ALA A 111 -9.71 -8.99 12.22
C ALA A 111 -9.49 -7.74 13.08
N ALA A 112 -8.58 -6.84 12.67
CA ALA A 112 -8.35 -5.58 13.35
C ALA A 112 -9.60 -4.71 13.35
N MET A 113 -10.25 -4.52 12.20
CA MET A 113 -11.50 -3.74 12.09
C MET A 113 -12.59 -4.30 13.03
N ARG A 114 -12.82 -5.62 13.03
CA ARG A 114 -13.79 -6.27 13.93
C ARG A 114 -13.48 -6.11 15.41
N ILE A 115 -12.21 -5.98 15.79
CA ILE A 115 -11.81 -5.71 17.17
C ILE A 115 -12.09 -4.24 17.51
N ILE A 116 -11.74 -3.32 16.61
CA ILE A 116 -11.94 -1.88 16.77
C ILE A 116 -13.43 -1.54 16.88
N ASP A 117 -14.28 -2.16 16.05
CA ASP A 117 -15.75 -1.97 16.04
C ASP A 117 -16.41 -2.28 17.39
N ARG A 118 -15.77 -3.06 18.27
CA ARG A 118 -16.29 -3.33 19.63
C ARG A 118 -16.14 -2.15 20.58
N PHE A 119 -15.37 -1.14 20.19
CA PHE A 119 -15.10 0.07 20.96
C PHE A 119 -15.75 1.32 20.37
N LEU A 120 -16.51 1.18 19.27
CA LEU A 120 -17.34 2.21 18.67
C LEU A 120 -18.67 2.38 19.41
#